data_AF-A0A932XIT9-F1
#
_entry.id   AF-A0A932XIT9-F1
#
_cell.length_a   1.000
_cell.length_b   1.000
_cell.length_c   1.000
_cell.angle_alpha   90.00
_cell.angle_beta   90.00
_cell.angle_gamma   90.00
#
_symmetry.space_group_name_H-M   'P 1'
#
loop_
_entity.id
_entity.type
_entity.pdbx_description
1 polymer ?
#
loop_
_entity_poly.entity_id
_entity_poly.type
_entity_poly.pdbx_seq_one_letter_code
_entity_poly.pdbx_strand_id
1 'polypeptide(L)'
;MRRRFHRNYRVRNAGAGLLEQVLGIAAPQHGAERTAAGEAVWVSAYLDSPTYRWYQELHLVVELTVAPGFHVYGRPIPEGYIPLDVTFEPLPGLQVGEPRWPEPHPFRVARLDEDFWAYDGEVRGTLPLTFTADPGAGDQTIRATVRYQACNVNECLLPATIELELPVRETVTIDRPPEPVPQS
;
A
#
# COMPACT_ATOMS: atom_id res chain seq x y z
N MET A 1 50.02 4.69 -12.89
CA MET A 1 49.18 5.35 -11.86
C MET A 1 48.16 6.25 -12.54
N ARG A 2 46.94 5.76 -12.80
CA ARG A 2 45.79 6.57 -13.23
C ARG A 2 44.54 5.96 -12.61
N ARG A 3 43.90 6.73 -11.72
CA ARG A 3 42.74 6.37 -10.92
C ARG A 3 41.57 6.03 -11.84
N ARG A 4 41.04 4.81 -11.78
CA ARG A 4 39.69 4.52 -12.29
C ARG A 4 38.71 5.02 -11.25
N PHE A 5 38.02 6.11 -11.58
CA PHE A 5 36.90 6.61 -10.81
C PHE A 5 35.78 5.59 -10.86
N HIS A 6 35.33 5.12 -9.69
CA HIS A 6 34.13 4.31 -9.56
C HIS A 6 32.93 5.14 -10.00
N ARG A 7 32.32 4.75 -11.12
CA ARG A 7 31.01 5.24 -11.56
C ARG A 7 29.96 4.25 -11.04
N ASN A 8 28.84 4.79 -10.58
CA ASN A 8 27.63 4.09 -10.12
C ASN A 8 27.57 3.75 -8.62
N TYR A 9 27.65 4.77 -7.76
CA TYR A 9 26.78 4.80 -6.59
C TYR A 9 25.39 5.21 -7.06
N ARG A 10 24.46 4.24 -7.20
CA ARG A 10 22.98 4.43 -7.09
C ARG A 10 22.12 3.27 -7.57
N VAL A 11 22.66 2.06 -7.78
CA VAL A 11 21.80 0.88 -7.79
C VAL A 11 21.86 0.28 -6.40
N ARG A 12 20.95 0.72 -5.52
CA ARG A 12 20.58 -0.12 -4.38
C ARG A 12 19.75 -1.25 -5.00
N ASN A 13 20.34 -2.42 -5.18
CA ASN A 13 19.54 -3.61 -5.42
C ASN A 13 18.54 -3.69 -4.26
N ALA A 14 17.24 -3.70 -4.56
CA ALA A 14 16.24 -4.04 -3.56
C ALA A 14 16.65 -5.39 -2.95
N GLY A 15 16.61 -5.53 -1.62
CA GLY A 15 17.08 -6.73 -0.92
C GLY A 15 16.51 -8.05 -1.47
N ALA A 16 15.34 -7.97 -2.11
CA ALA A 16 14.72 -9.01 -2.92
C ALA A 16 15.69 -9.69 -3.92
N GLY A 17 16.45 -8.92 -4.71
CA GLY A 17 17.36 -9.47 -5.71
C GLY A 17 18.55 -10.23 -5.10
N LEU A 18 18.96 -9.89 -3.87
CA LEU A 18 20.01 -10.62 -3.16
C LEU A 18 19.48 -11.93 -2.56
N LEU A 19 18.24 -11.94 -2.08
CA LEU A 19 17.60 -13.14 -1.52
C LEU A 19 17.35 -14.21 -2.60
N GLU A 20 16.93 -13.80 -3.81
CA GLU A 20 16.80 -14.72 -4.96
C GLU A 20 18.13 -15.37 -5.32
N GLN A 21 19.19 -14.56 -5.34
CA GLN A 21 20.52 -15.01 -5.75
C GLN A 21 21.22 -15.89 -4.71
N VAL A 22 20.90 -15.73 -3.42
CA VAL A 22 21.53 -16.45 -2.30
C VAL A 22 20.71 -17.66 -1.85
N LEU A 23 19.38 -17.58 -1.89
CA LEU A 23 18.50 -18.61 -1.32
C LEU A 23 17.69 -19.37 -2.39
N GLY A 24 17.68 -18.93 -3.66
CA GLY A 24 16.88 -19.55 -4.72
C GLY A 24 15.37 -19.43 -4.51
N ILE A 25 14.94 -18.62 -3.55
CA ILE A 25 13.54 -18.31 -3.27
C ILE A 25 13.21 -17.08 -4.11
N ALA A 26 12.34 -17.22 -5.10
CA ALA A 26 11.75 -16.07 -5.80
C ALA A 26 11.23 -15.10 -4.74
N ALA A 27 11.72 -13.86 -4.74
CA ALA A 27 11.20 -12.87 -3.81
C ALA A 27 9.69 -12.78 -4.06
N PRO A 28 8.85 -12.64 -3.02
CA PRO A 28 7.43 -12.42 -3.23
C PRO A 28 7.27 -11.26 -4.20
N GLN A 29 6.82 -11.56 -5.41
CA GLN A 29 6.50 -10.56 -6.39
C GLN A 29 5.30 -9.85 -5.80
N HIS A 30 5.44 -8.60 -5.39
CA HIS A 30 4.29 -7.75 -5.15
C HIS A 30 3.66 -7.36 -6.49
N GLY A 31 2.40 -6.98 -6.47
CA GLY A 31 1.71 -6.37 -7.60
C GLY A 31 2.45 -5.13 -8.12
N ALA A 32 2.04 -4.66 -9.29
CA ALA A 32 2.64 -3.47 -9.88
C ALA A 32 2.48 -2.28 -8.92
N GLU A 33 3.59 -1.65 -8.59
CA GLU A 33 3.60 -0.45 -7.74
C GLU A 33 2.97 0.72 -8.48
N ARG A 34 2.22 1.53 -7.75
CA ARG A 34 1.69 2.82 -8.19
C ARG A 34 2.26 3.88 -7.29
N THR A 35 2.79 4.95 -7.88
CA THR A 35 3.34 6.07 -7.13
C THR A 35 2.70 7.36 -7.60
N ALA A 36 2.36 8.24 -6.66
CA ALA A 36 1.92 9.59 -6.92
C ALA A 36 2.62 10.57 -5.98
N ALA A 37 2.89 11.77 -6.47
CA ALA A 37 3.48 12.84 -5.68
C ALA A 37 2.41 13.92 -5.42
N GLY A 38 2.18 14.23 -4.15
CA GLY A 38 1.57 15.48 -3.71
C GLY A 38 2.64 16.54 -3.44
N GLU A 39 2.20 17.70 -2.96
CA GLU A 39 3.10 18.84 -2.69
C GLU A 39 4.12 18.54 -1.57
N ALA A 40 3.68 17.88 -0.50
CA ALA A 40 4.50 17.55 0.67
C ALA A 40 4.49 16.05 1.03
N VAL A 41 3.78 15.22 0.28
CA VAL A 41 3.61 13.79 0.58
C VAL A 41 3.72 12.99 -0.72
N TRP A 42 4.57 11.98 -0.71
CA TRP A 42 4.65 10.98 -1.79
C TRP A 42 3.95 9.71 -1.34
N VAL A 43 3.10 9.17 -2.20
CA VAL A 43 2.33 7.95 -1.93
C VAL A 43 2.81 6.87 -2.89
N SER A 44 3.17 5.70 -2.37
CA SER A 44 3.26 4.46 -3.15
C SER A 44 2.26 3.44 -2.64
N ALA A 45 1.80 2.58 -3.54
CA ALA A 45 0.85 1.54 -3.21
C ALA A 45 1.06 0.32 -4.10
N TYR A 46 0.91 -0.86 -3.50
CA TYR A 46 1.04 -2.13 -4.22
C TYR A 46 0.27 -3.23 -3.49
N LEU A 47 -0.11 -4.27 -4.23
CA LEU A 47 -0.67 -5.49 -3.65
C LEU A 47 0.48 -6.40 -3.20
N ASP A 48 0.38 -7.07 -2.05
CA ASP A 48 1.39 -8.04 -1.60
C ASP A 48 1.52 -9.27 -2.53
N SER A 49 0.54 -9.46 -3.43
CA SER A 49 0.54 -10.45 -4.51
C SER A 49 -0.05 -9.87 -5.80
N PRO A 50 0.54 -10.14 -6.99
CA PRO A 50 0.00 -9.74 -8.29
C PRO A 50 -1.21 -10.59 -8.71
N THR A 51 -1.55 -11.59 -7.92
CA THR A 51 -2.59 -12.57 -8.20
C THR A 51 -3.51 -12.78 -7.01
N TYR A 52 -4.78 -13.12 -7.27
CA TYR A 52 -5.74 -13.46 -6.24
C TYR A 52 -6.39 -14.83 -6.48
N ARG A 53 -6.89 -15.42 -5.41
CA ARG A 53 -7.83 -16.55 -5.41
C ARG A 53 -9.09 -16.13 -4.66
N TRP A 54 -10.18 -16.79 -4.99
CA TRP A 54 -11.43 -16.67 -4.26
C TRP A 54 -11.23 -17.13 -2.79
N TYR A 55 -11.84 -16.39 -1.86
CA TYR A 55 -11.66 -16.44 -0.41
C TYR A 55 -10.22 -16.35 0.10
N GLN A 56 -9.26 -15.96 -0.75
CA GLN A 56 -7.93 -15.60 -0.29
C GLN A 56 -7.91 -14.14 0.14
N GLU A 57 -7.31 -13.90 1.29
CA GLU A 57 -6.92 -12.58 1.74
C GLU A 57 -5.57 -12.20 1.09
N LEU A 58 -5.54 -11.05 0.44
CA LEU A 58 -4.33 -10.33 0.05
C LEU A 58 -4.32 -8.96 0.71
N HIS A 59 -3.19 -8.27 0.67
CA HIS A 59 -3.06 -6.95 1.29
C HIS A 59 -2.75 -5.90 0.24
N LEU A 60 -3.50 -4.79 0.29
CA LEU A 60 -3.01 -3.53 -0.25
C LEU A 60 -2.04 -2.91 0.78
N VAL A 61 -0.80 -2.70 0.37
CA VAL A 61 0.19 -1.91 1.10
C VAL A 61 0.16 -0.49 0.58
N VAL A 62 0.04 0.48 1.47
CA VAL A 62 0.11 1.92 1.16
C VAL A 62 1.24 2.53 1.97
N GLU A 63 2.19 3.16 1.29
CA GLU A 63 3.33 3.83 1.91
C GLU A 63 3.27 5.32 1.61
N LEU A 64 3.43 6.14 2.65
CA LEU A 64 3.53 7.58 2.55
C LEU A 64 4.95 7.99 2.97
N THR A 65 5.57 8.87 2.18
CA THR A 65 6.73 9.64 2.61
C THR A 65 6.28 11.08 2.81
N VAL A 66 6.32 11.55 4.05
CA VAL A 66 5.95 12.91 4.44
C VAL A 66 7.20 13.78 4.47
N ALA A 67 7.15 14.93 3.81
CA ALA A 67 8.27 15.86 3.75
C ALA A 67 8.66 16.35 5.17
N PRO A 68 9.96 16.56 5.45
CA PRO A 68 10.39 17.08 6.74
C PRO A 68 9.69 18.39 7.12
N GLY A 69 9.19 18.46 8.36
CA GLY A 69 8.45 19.61 8.87
C GLY A 69 6.96 19.63 8.52
N PHE A 70 6.48 18.65 7.75
CA PHE A 70 5.07 18.37 7.53
C PHE A 70 4.65 17.11 8.30
N HIS A 71 3.34 17.04 8.55
CA HIS A 71 2.66 15.90 9.14
C HIS A 71 1.33 15.65 8.43
N VAL A 72 0.81 14.44 8.56
CA VAL A 72 -0.52 14.05 8.08
C VAL A 72 -1.36 13.61 9.26
N TYR A 73 -2.61 14.05 9.36
CA TYR A 73 -3.43 13.67 10.52
C TYR A 73 -3.77 12.18 10.53
N GLY A 74 -3.62 11.56 11.69
CA GLY A 74 -4.09 10.22 12.01
C GLY A 74 -5.44 10.25 12.74
N ARG A 75 -5.84 9.10 13.30
CA ARG A 75 -7.04 8.97 14.15
C ARG A 75 -6.60 8.61 15.58
N PRO A 76 -7.35 9.01 16.63
CA PRO A 76 -8.56 9.85 16.60
C PRO A 76 -8.27 11.31 16.20
N ILE A 77 -9.29 12.05 15.77
CA ILE A 77 -9.14 13.42 15.28
C ILE A 77 -10.41 14.23 15.59
N PRO A 78 -10.31 15.54 15.91
CA PRO A 78 -11.48 16.40 16.06
C PRO A 78 -12.28 16.55 14.75
N GLU A 79 -13.54 16.97 14.86
CA GLU A 79 -14.38 17.26 13.68
C GLU A 79 -13.83 18.42 12.86
N GLY A 80 -14.06 18.40 11.55
CA GLY A 80 -13.61 19.45 10.62
C GLY A 80 -12.18 19.27 10.08
N TYR A 81 -11.42 18.30 10.59
CA TYR A 81 -10.10 17.94 10.06
C TYR A 81 -10.15 16.66 9.23
N ILE A 82 -9.15 16.50 8.36
CA ILE A 82 -9.11 15.42 7.37
C ILE A 82 -7.96 14.47 7.70
N PRO A 83 -8.25 13.29 8.29
CA PRO A 83 -7.24 12.29 8.54
C PRO A 83 -6.84 11.60 7.23
N LEU A 84 -5.72 10.86 7.30
CA LEU A 84 -5.37 9.85 6.30
C LEU A 84 -6.49 8.80 6.23
N ASP A 85 -7.00 8.59 5.03
CA ASP A 85 -8.09 7.67 4.74
C ASP A 85 -7.86 7.01 3.38
N VAL A 86 -8.23 5.74 3.27
CA VAL A 86 -8.14 4.98 2.01
C VAL A 86 -9.49 4.36 1.74
N THR A 87 -10.08 4.73 0.60
CA THR A 87 -11.38 4.24 0.15
C THR A 87 -11.22 3.47 -1.16
N PHE A 88 -12.26 2.73 -1.54
CA PHE A 88 -12.25 1.87 -2.72
C PHE A 88 -13.52 2.11 -3.53
N GLU A 89 -13.40 2.09 -4.86
CA GLU A 89 -14.58 1.96 -5.71
C GLU A 89 -15.22 0.58 -5.52
N PRO A 90 -16.56 0.47 -5.54
CA PRO A 90 -17.22 -0.81 -5.43
C PRO A 90 -16.78 -1.79 -6.52
N LEU A 91 -16.21 -2.92 -6.10
CA LEU A 91 -15.86 -4.03 -6.97
C LEU A 91 -16.66 -5.26 -6.53
N PRO A 92 -17.50 -5.86 -7.40
CA PRO A 92 -18.31 -7.03 -7.03
C PRO A 92 -17.46 -8.16 -6.44
N GLY A 93 -17.86 -8.61 -5.25
CA GLY A 93 -17.14 -9.66 -4.53
C GLY A 93 -15.84 -9.21 -3.86
N LEU A 94 -15.45 -7.93 -3.90
CA LEU A 94 -14.35 -7.44 -3.07
C LEU A 94 -14.87 -7.03 -1.69
N GLN A 95 -14.29 -7.63 -0.65
CA GLN A 95 -14.46 -7.21 0.74
C GLN A 95 -13.17 -6.55 1.20
N VAL A 96 -13.30 -5.39 1.84
CA VAL A 96 -12.18 -4.62 2.40
C VAL A 96 -12.23 -4.75 3.92
N GLY A 97 -11.16 -5.26 4.50
CA GLY A 97 -10.98 -5.38 5.94
C GLY A 97 -10.54 -4.06 6.59
N GLU A 98 -10.43 -4.07 7.92
CA GLU A 98 -10.00 -2.90 8.68
C GLU A 98 -8.53 -2.56 8.36
N PRO A 99 -8.24 -1.29 8.00
CA PRO A 99 -6.87 -0.86 7.72
C PRO A 99 -6.02 -0.88 8.98
N ARG A 100 -4.79 -1.38 8.85
CA ARG A 100 -3.79 -1.35 9.92
C ARG A 100 -2.73 -0.31 9.59
N TRP A 101 -2.68 0.74 10.40
CA TRP A 101 -1.67 1.79 10.34
C TRP A 101 -0.73 1.67 11.55
N PRO A 102 0.49 2.23 11.49
CA PRO A 102 1.29 2.41 12.69
C PRO A 102 0.54 3.30 13.70
N GLU A 103 0.95 3.27 14.96
CA GLU A 103 0.39 4.17 15.96
C GLU A 103 0.81 5.63 15.63
N PRO A 104 -0.14 6.56 15.44
CA PRO A 104 0.20 7.96 15.26
C PRO A 104 0.74 8.53 16.57
N HIS A 105 1.54 9.59 16.50
CA HIS A 105 2.02 10.28 17.70
C HIS A 105 1.15 11.49 18.02
N PRO A 106 1.08 11.90 19.30
CA PRO A 106 0.42 13.14 19.67
C PRO A 106 1.05 14.35 18.95
N PHE A 107 0.21 15.26 18.51
CA PHE A 107 0.58 16.54 17.94
C PHE A 107 -0.29 17.64 18.57
N ARG A 108 0.33 18.73 19.01
CA ARG A 108 -0.38 19.85 19.64
C ARG A 108 -0.18 21.11 18.82
N VAL A 109 -1.28 21.68 18.37
CA VAL A 109 -1.30 23.00 17.74
C VAL A 109 -1.42 24.03 18.85
N ALA A 110 -0.40 24.87 19.05
CA ALA A 110 -0.29 25.76 20.21
C ALA A 110 -1.48 26.74 20.42
N ARG A 111 -2.32 26.95 19.39
CA ARG A 111 -3.49 27.85 19.42
C ARG A 111 -4.83 27.11 19.51
N LEU A 112 -4.83 25.79 19.55
CA LEU A 112 -6.03 24.97 19.61
C LEU A 112 -6.01 24.14 20.90
N ASP A 113 -7.13 24.13 21.60
CA ASP A 113 -7.35 23.29 22.78
C ASP A 113 -7.97 21.95 22.36
N GLU A 114 -7.30 21.30 21.41
CA GLU A 114 -7.71 20.03 20.80
C GLU A 114 -6.50 19.09 20.75
N ASP A 115 -6.76 17.79 20.91
CA ASP A 115 -5.72 16.76 20.79
C ASP A 115 -5.69 16.21 19.37
N PHE A 116 -4.53 16.35 18.72
CA PHE A 116 -4.30 15.79 17.39
C PHE A 116 -3.36 14.60 17.47
N TRP A 117 -3.50 13.74 16.46
CA TRP A 117 -2.65 12.60 16.22
C TRP A 117 -2.13 12.71 14.80
N ALA A 118 -0.85 12.45 14.62
CA ALA A 118 -0.20 12.70 13.35
C ALA A 118 0.78 11.60 12.98
N TYR A 119 1.09 11.57 11.69
CA TYR A 119 2.16 10.78 11.11
C TYR A 119 3.16 11.70 10.43
N ASP A 120 4.44 11.43 10.70
CA ASP A 120 5.60 12.09 10.11
C ASP A 120 6.50 11.06 9.41
N GLY A 121 7.34 11.53 8.49
CA GLY A 121 8.35 10.67 7.85
C GLY A 121 7.75 9.54 7.01
N GLU A 122 8.20 8.31 7.24
CA GLU A 122 7.73 7.13 6.51
C GLU A 122 6.58 6.45 7.26
N VAL A 123 5.45 6.27 6.58
CA VAL A 123 4.23 5.69 7.14
C VAL A 123 3.79 4.54 6.25
N ARG A 124 3.56 3.35 6.81
CA ARG A 124 3.16 2.17 6.04
C ARG A 124 1.89 1.56 6.62
N GLY A 125 0.81 1.60 5.83
CA GLY A 125 -0.46 0.95 6.14
C GLY A 125 -0.68 -0.32 5.33
N THR A 126 -1.45 -1.25 5.90
CA THR A 126 -1.90 -2.47 5.21
C THR A 126 -3.41 -2.64 5.31
N LEU A 127 -4.07 -2.87 4.19
CA LEU A 127 -5.52 -3.07 4.10
C LEU A 127 -5.79 -4.50 3.61
N PRO A 128 -6.43 -5.36 4.41
CA PRO A 128 -6.84 -6.69 3.98
C PRO A 128 -7.91 -6.60 2.89
N LEU A 129 -7.76 -7.39 1.84
CA LEU A 129 -8.66 -7.47 0.69
C LEU A 129 -9.01 -8.93 0.44
N THR A 130 -10.29 -9.26 0.43
CA THR A 130 -10.78 -10.62 0.20
C THR A 130 -11.72 -10.64 -0.99
N PHE A 131 -11.42 -11.48 -1.98
CA PHE A 131 -12.29 -11.71 -3.13
C PHE A 131 -13.25 -12.86 -2.84
N THR A 132 -14.54 -12.59 -2.68
CA THR A 132 -15.59 -13.57 -2.35
C THR A 132 -16.51 -13.94 -3.51
N ALA A 133 -16.18 -13.49 -4.73
CA ALA A 133 -16.90 -13.92 -5.93
C ALA A 133 -16.50 -15.35 -6.33
N ASP A 134 -17.40 -16.02 -7.07
CA ASP A 134 -17.12 -17.33 -7.63
C ASP A 134 -15.93 -17.28 -8.62
N PRO A 135 -15.19 -18.40 -8.78
CA PRO A 135 -14.09 -18.48 -9.74
C PRO A 135 -14.55 -18.15 -11.16
N GLY A 136 -13.66 -17.54 -11.96
CA GLY A 136 -13.91 -17.21 -13.36
C GLY A 136 -14.31 -15.75 -13.61
N ALA A 137 -14.14 -14.88 -12.62
CA ALA A 137 -14.33 -13.43 -12.80
C ALA A 137 -13.24 -12.80 -13.68
N GLY A 138 -12.11 -13.49 -13.88
CA GLY A 138 -10.96 -13.01 -14.64
C GLY A 138 -10.16 -11.94 -13.91
N ASP A 139 -9.17 -11.40 -14.59
CA ASP A 139 -8.32 -10.33 -14.07
C ASP A 139 -9.15 -9.10 -13.67
N GLN A 140 -8.82 -8.50 -12.53
CA GLN A 140 -9.51 -7.35 -11.95
C GLN A 140 -8.59 -6.13 -11.85
N THR A 141 -9.20 -4.96 -11.67
CA THR A 141 -8.48 -3.74 -11.27
C THR A 141 -9.13 -3.17 -10.02
N ILE A 142 -8.38 -3.16 -8.92
CA ILE A 142 -8.81 -2.49 -7.68
C ILE A 142 -8.54 -1.00 -7.85
N ARG A 143 -9.58 -0.18 -7.72
CA ARG A 143 -9.49 1.28 -7.72
C ARG A 143 -9.58 1.78 -6.29
N ALA A 144 -8.49 2.36 -5.82
CA ALA A 144 -8.37 2.88 -4.46
C ALA A 144 -8.07 4.38 -4.48
N THR A 145 -8.57 5.09 -3.48
CA THR A 145 -8.38 6.52 -3.33
C THR A 145 -7.76 6.80 -1.96
N VAL A 146 -6.56 7.35 -1.97
CA VAL A 146 -5.88 7.82 -0.75
C VAL A 146 -6.18 9.31 -0.59
N ARG A 147 -6.87 9.66 0.50
CA ARG A 147 -7.20 11.04 0.83
C ARG A 147 -6.54 11.44 2.13
N TYR A 148 -5.97 12.63 2.16
CA TYR A 148 -5.28 13.14 3.33
C TYR A 148 -5.19 14.67 3.31
N GLN A 149 -4.81 15.25 4.44
CA GLN A 149 -4.40 16.65 4.51
C GLN A 149 -3.04 16.74 5.21
N ALA A 150 -2.09 17.38 4.52
CA ALA A 150 -0.77 17.64 5.06
C ALA A 150 -0.72 19.05 5.66
N CYS A 151 -0.15 19.17 6.85
CA CYS A 151 0.01 20.45 7.54
C CYS A 151 1.45 20.59 8.04
N ASN A 152 1.89 21.83 8.22
CA ASN A 152 3.11 22.16 8.94
C ASN A 152 2.76 23.00 10.18
N VAL A 153 3.77 23.57 10.85
CA VAL A 153 3.56 24.36 12.08
C VAL A 153 2.83 25.69 11.85
N ASN A 154 2.78 26.18 10.60
CA ASN A 154 2.22 27.48 10.25
C ASN A 154 0.84 27.35 9.59
N GLU A 155 0.67 26.36 8.73
CA GLU A 155 -0.51 26.22 7.87
C GLU A 155 -0.81 24.77 7.48
N CYS A 156 -2.03 24.56 7.00
CA CYS A 156 -2.47 23.32 6.37
C CYS A 156 -2.59 23.53 4.87
N LEU A 157 -2.09 22.57 4.09
CA LEU A 157 -2.31 22.53 2.65
C LEU A 157 -3.77 22.17 2.35
N LEU A 158 -4.17 22.38 1.09
CA LEU A 158 -5.44 21.86 0.61
C LEU A 158 -5.46 20.32 0.73
N PRO A 159 -6.62 19.71 1.02
CA PRO A 159 -6.75 18.27 1.03
C PRO A 159 -6.33 17.67 -0.31
N ALA A 160 -5.50 16.64 -0.26
CA ALA A 160 -5.04 15.91 -1.43
C ALA A 160 -5.81 14.60 -1.58
N THR A 161 -6.09 14.25 -2.83
CA THR A 161 -6.72 12.99 -3.23
C THR A 161 -5.85 12.35 -4.30
N ILE A 162 -5.43 11.12 -4.06
CA ILE A 162 -4.64 10.31 -4.99
C ILE A 162 -5.46 9.10 -5.39
N GLU A 163 -5.74 8.97 -6.69
CA GLU A 163 -6.40 7.80 -7.27
C GLU A 163 -5.36 6.78 -7.72
N LEU A 164 -5.61 5.50 -7.41
CA LEU A 164 -4.72 4.38 -7.65
C LEU A 164 -5.47 3.27 -8.39
N GLU A 165 -4.88 2.77 -9.48
CA GLU A 165 -5.38 1.60 -10.21
C GLU A 165 -4.41 0.43 -10.05
N LEU A 166 -4.86 -0.62 -9.35
CA LEU A 166 -4.05 -1.77 -8.95
C LEU A 166 -4.55 -3.03 -9.67
N PRO A 167 -3.90 -3.46 -10.77
CA PRO A 167 -4.29 -4.67 -11.48
C PRO A 167 -3.94 -5.91 -10.68
N VAL A 168 -4.84 -6.91 -10.69
CA VAL A 168 -4.65 -8.19 -10.01
C VAL A 168 -5.19 -9.32 -10.87
N ARG A 169 -4.41 -10.39 -11.00
CA ARG A 169 -4.72 -11.51 -11.91
C ARG A 169 -5.41 -12.65 -11.18
N GLU A 170 -6.43 -13.23 -11.78
CA GLU A 170 -7.06 -14.42 -11.21
C GLU A 170 -6.14 -15.64 -11.41
N THR A 171 -5.91 -16.44 -10.38
CA THR A 171 -5.25 -17.75 -10.56
C THR A 171 -6.27 -18.86 -10.68
N VAL A 172 -6.15 -19.67 -11.73
CA VAL A 172 -6.90 -20.92 -11.85
C VAL A 172 -6.35 -21.93 -10.82
N THR A 173 -7.22 -22.49 -9.99
CA THR A 173 -6.89 -23.70 -9.23
C THR A 173 -6.65 -24.82 -10.23
N ILE A 174 -5.41 -25.34 -10.31
CA ILE A 174 -5.19 -26.65 -10.92
C ILE A 174 -5.99 -27.63 -10.05
N ASP A 175 -7.06 -28.19 -10.60
CA ASP A 175 -7.82 -29.25 -9.95
C ASP A 175 -6.87 -30.38 -9.53
N ARG A 176 -7.19 -30.99 -8.38
CA ARG A 176 -6.57 -32.24 -7.91
C ARG A 176 -6.42 -33.20 -9.10
N PRO A 177 -5.26 -33.84 -9.32
CA PRO A 177 -5.10 -34.84 -10.38
C PRO A 177 -6.23 -35.87 -10.26
N PRO A 178 -6.82 -36.35 -11.39
CA PRO A 178 -7.88 -37.34 -11.32
C PRO A 178 -7.42 -38.52 -10.47
N GLU A 179 -8.28 -38.93 -9.54
CA GLU A 179 -8.01 -40.07 -8.65
C GLU A 179 -7.63 -41.28 -9.52
N PRO A 180 -6.56 -42.01 -9.18
CA PRO A 180 -6.14 -43.14 -9.99
C PRO A 180 -7.30 -44.14 -10.08
N VAL A 181 -7.74 -44.41 -11.31
CA VAL A 181 -8.79 -45.40 -11.58
C VAL A 181 -8.31 -46.74 -11.03
N PRO A 182 -9.06 -47.39 -10.11
CA PRO A 182 -8.68 -48.70 -9.61
C PRO A 182 -8.64 -49.69 -10.77
N GLN A 183 -7.48 -50.32 -10.95
CA GLN A 183 -7.32 -51.40 -11.91
C GLN A 183 -8.02 -52.64 -11.33
N SER A 184 -9.00 -53.14 -12.10
CA SER A 184 -9.76 -54.36 -11.85
C SER A 184 -8.91 -55.61 -11.98
#